data_AF-A0AAW2TRQ0-F1
#
_entry.id   AF-A0AAW2TRQ0-F1
#
_cell.length_a   1.000
_cell.length_b   1.000
_cell.length_c   1.000
_cell.angle_alpha   90.00
_cell.angle_beta   90.00
_cell.angle_gamma   90.00
#
_symmetry.space_group_name_H-M   'P 1'
#
loop_
_entity.id
_entity.type
_entity.pdbx_description
1 polymer ?
#
loop_
_entity_poly.entity_id
_entity_poly.type
_entity_poly.pdbx_seq_one_letter_code
_entity_poly.pdbx_strand_id
1 'polypeptide(L)'
;MEPDASIETSSMIRVAVLPIAGVPPLLFRDYAAMLLRHHTVSLNSISSFYTEHQKSPFANQPWESGSLRFKFILGGSPPSPWEDFQSNRKILAVIGICHCPSSPDLRSVANQFTAACKSYSSSLVQRCFAFCPGDSQLEEESNKGSNLVLFPPADRQTQEFHLQTMVQDIAASLLMEFEKWVLQAESGGTVFKTPLDSQASLSSEEVIKAKKRRLGRAQKTIGDYCLLAGSPVDANAHYSTALELTRLTADFFWYAGAMEGSVCALLIDHMGQKDPVLEDEVKYRYNSVILHYRKSFIQDNAQRRELAKEVVELLTAAADGATSLIDASDKLVVYVEIARLFGALGYHRKAAFLKAGGSVVLATG
;
A
#
# COMPACT_ATOMS: atom_id res chain seq x y z
N MET A 1 14.00 -6.44 0.08
CA MET A 1 13.22 -7.01 -1.04
C MET A 1 12.32 -8.05 -0.41
N GLU A 2 11.02 -8.10 -0.76
CA GLU A 2 10.17 -9.16 -0.22
C GLU A 2 10.65 -10.52 -0.76
N PRO A 3 10.71 -11.57 0.08
CA PRO A 3 10.92 -12.92 -0.43
C PRO A 3 9.76 -13.28 -1.37
N ASP A 4 10.07 -13.97 -2.47
CA ASP A 4 9.12 -14.50 -3.45
C ASP A 4 8.34 -13.45 -4.27
N ALA A 5 8.89 -12.26 -4.46
CA ALA A 5 8.32 -11.28 -5.37
C ALA A 5 8.39 -11.78 -6.83
N SER A 6 7.23 -11.95 -7.44
CA SER A 6 7.06 -12.25 -8.87
C SER A 6 6.38 -11.09 -9.59
N ILE A 7 6.44 -11.07 -10.91
CA ILE A 7 5.76 -10.04 -11.70
C ILE A 7 4.24 -10.06 -11.51
N GLU A 8 3.67 -11.23 -11.21
CA GLU A 8 2.24 -11.43 -10.92
C GLU A 8 1.84 -10.92 -9.53
N THR A 9 2.80 -10.67 -8.64
CA THR A 9 2.52 -10.22 -7.27
C THR A 9 1.76 -8.88 -7.26
N SER A 10 1.88 -8.07 -8.32
CA SER A 10 1.14 -6.81 -8.49
C SER A 10 -0.37 -7.01 -8.71
N SER A 11 -0.80 -8.22 -9.11
CA SER A 11 -2.21 -8.61 -9.25
C SER A 11 -2.77 -9.41 -8.07
N MET A 12 -2.01 -9.55 -6.98
CA MET A 12 -2.43 -10.30 -5.80
C MET A 12 -2.90 -9.38 -4.68
N ILE A 13 -4.13 -9.60 -4.22
CA ILE A 13 -4.75 -8.92 -3.08
C ILE A 13 -4.25 -9.57 -1.79
N ARG A 14 -3.64 -8.79 -0.89
CA ARG A 14 -3.22 -9.33 0.42
C ARG A 14 -4.37 -9.35 1.40
N VAL A 15 -4.49 -10.49 2.09
CA VAL A 15 -5.51 -10.73 3.11
C VAL A 15 -4.81 -11.16 4.39
N ALA A 16 -4.95 -10.37 5.46
CA ALA A 16 -4.44 -10.79 6.77
C ALA A 16 -5.38 -11.83 7.37
N VAL A 17 -4.83 -12.96 7.85
CA VAL A 17 -5.59 -14.03 8.51
C VAL A 17 -5.16 -14.10 9.96
N LEU A 18 -6.05 -13.73 10.88
CA LEU A 18 -5.72 -13.49 12.28
C LEU A 18 -6.42 -14.50 13.20
N PRO A 19 -5.71 -15.07 14.19
CA PRO A 19 -6.37 -15.82 15.26
C PRO A 19 -7.11 -14.84 16.20
N ILE A 20 -8.39 -15.08 16.45
CA ILE A 20 -9.23 -14.25 17.33
C ILE A 20 -9.67 -15.07 18.55
N ALA A 21 -9.79 -14.41 19.70
CA ALA A 21 -10.37 -14.95 20.93
C ALA A 21 -9.74 -16.25 21.48
N GLY A 22 -8.45 -16.46 21.22
CA GLY A 22 -7.70 -17.57 21.82
C GLY A 22 -7.89 -18.91 21.13
N VAL A 23 -8.19 -18.91 19.82
CA VAL A 23 -8.21 -20.14 19.01
C VAL A 23 -6.93 -20.97 19.20
N PRO A 24 -7.04 -22.28 19.52
CA PRO A 24 -5.88 -23.14 19.68
C PRO A 24 -5.00 -23.16 18.41
N PRO A 25 -3.65 -23.11 18.51
CA PRO A 25 -2.79 -22.97 17.34
C PRO A 25 -2.93 -24.08 16.28
N LEU A 26 -3.23 -25.31 16.70
CA LEU A 26 -3.46 -26.43 15.77
C LEU A 26 -4.75 -26.23 14.98
N LEU A 27 -5.85 -25.90 15.65
CA LEU A 27 -7.13 -25.61 15.00
C LEU A 27 -7.05 -24.39 14.09
N PHE A 28 -6.34 -23.35 14.49
CA PHE A 28 -6.09 -22.20 13.63
C PHE A 28 -5.41 -22.61 12.32
N ARG A 29 -4.38 -23.46 12.39
CA ARG A 29 -3.69 -23.98 11.20
C ARG A 29 -4.61 -24.81 10.32
N ASP A 30 -5.47 -25.63 10.90
CA ASP A 30 -6.42 -26.47 10.15
C ASP A 30 -7.47 -25.62 9.41
N TYR A 31 -8.06 -24.63 10.10
CA TYR A 31 -9.00 -23.69 9.49
C TYR A 31 -8.34 -22.83 8.41
N ALA A 32 -7.13 -22.31 8.70
CA ALA A 32 -6.36 -21.57 7.71
C ALA A 32 -6.01 -22.43 6.49
N ALA A 33 -5.67 -23.71 6.68
CA ALA A 33 -5.34 -24.61 5.56
C ALA A 33 -6.52 -24.79 4.59
N MET A 34 -7.76 -24.80 5.09
CA MET A 34 -8.95 -24.78 4.21
C MET A 34 -9.04 -23.46 3.43
N LEU A 35 -8.87 -22.32 4.11
CA LEU A 35 -8.93 -20.99 3.49
C LEU A 35 -7.89 -20.79 2.38
N LEU A 36 -6.66 -21.24 2.62
CA LEU A 36 -5.54 -21.10 1.69
C LEU A 36 -5.76 -21.78 0.33
N ARG A 37 -6.70 -22.75 0.24
CA ARG A 37 -7.07 -23.39 -1.02
C ARG A 37 -7.80 -22.44 -1.98
N HIS A 38 -8.46 -21.42 -1.44
CA HIS A 38 -9.26 -20.45 -2.20
C HIS A 38 -8.46 -19.17 -2.52
N HIS A 39 -7.20 -19.33 -2.93
CA HIS A 39 -6.33 -18.21 -3.30
C HIS A 39 -6.62 -17.63 -4.70
N THR A 40 -7.44 -18.31 -5.51
CA THR A 40 -7.90 -17.81 -6.81
C THR A 40 -9.42 -17.95 -6.87
N VAL A 41 -10.12 -16.85 -7.16
CA VAL A 41 -11.57 -16.80 -7.27
C VAL A 41 -11.96 -16.33 -8.67
N SER A 42 -12.68 -17.16 -9.41
CA SER A 42 -13.18 -16.80 -10.74
C SER A 42 -14.21 -15.67 -10.64
N LEU A 43 -14.11 -14.67 -11.52
CA LEU A 43 -15.07 -13.56 -11.60
C LEU A 43 -16.48 -14.06 -11.92
N ASN A 44 -16.61 -15.11 -12.74
CA ASN A 44 -17.89 -15.72 -13.07
C ASN A 44 -18.61 -16.19 -11.79
N SER A 45 -17.87 -16.80 -10.89
CA SER A 45 -18.39 -17.35 -9.63
C SER A 45 -18.85 -16.31 -8.61
N ILE A 46 -18.49 -15.04 -8.80
CA ILE A 46 -18.88 -13.94 -7.90
C ILE A 46 -19.91 -12.98 -8.52
N SER A 47 -20.27 -13.19 -9.79
CA SER A 47 -21.22 -12.34 -10.52
C SER A 47 -22.58 -12.21 -9.82
N SER A 48 -23.04 -13.28 -9.15
CA SER A 48 -24.29 -13.30 -8.37
C SER A 48 -24.20 -12.55 -7.03
N PHE A 49 -22.99 -12.37 -6.48
CA PHE A 49 -22.74 -11.60 -5.26
C PHE A 49 -22.45 -10.13 -5.56
N TYR A 50 -22.10 -9.82 -6.80
CA TYR A 50 -21.81 -8.47 -7.26
C TYR A 50 -23.11 -7.68 -7.49
N THR A 51 -23.16 -6.46 -6.96
CA THR A 51 -24.28 -5.54 -7.17
C THR A 51 -23.75 -4.24 -7.72
N GLU A 52 -24.14 -3.89 -8.95
CA GLU A 52 -23.78 -2.62 -9.56
C GLU A 52 -24.68 -1.51 -8.99
N HIS A 53 -24.10 -0.65 -8.16
CA HIS A 53 -24.83 0.48 -7.55
C HIS A 53 -24.83 1.72 -8.46
N GLN A 54 -23.81 1.83 -9.29
CA GLN A 54 -23.59 2.89 -10.29
C GLN A 54 -22.72 2.30 -11.40
N LYS A 55 -22.63 3.00 -12.55
CA LYS A 55 -21.82 2.53 -13.68
C LYS A 55 -20.39 2.19 -13.23
N SER A 56 -20.02 0.92 -13.37
CA SER A 56 -18.69 0.45 -12.97
C SER A 56 -17.57 1.18 -13.73
N PRO A 57 -16.46 1.58 -13.06
CA PRO A 57 -15.26 2.07 -13.71
C PRO A 57 -14.47 0.97 -14.44
N PHE A 58 -14.80 -0.31 -14.24
CA PHE A 58 -14.15 -1.45 -14.88
C PHE A 58 -14.87 -1.85 -16.18
N ALA A 59 -14.74 -1.01 -17.21
CA ALA A 59 -15.48 -1.15 -18.46
C ALA A 59 -15.16 -2.44 -19.24
N ASN A 60 -13.98 -3.03 -19.01
CA ASN A 60 -13.51 -4.23 -19.68
C ASN A 60 -13.31 -5.40 -18.70
N GLN A 61 -14.05 -5.44 -17.60
CA GLN A 61 -13.96 -6.51 -16.60
C GLN A 61 -14.25 -7.89 -17.23
N PRO A 62 -13.28 -8.83 -17.24
CA PRO A 62 -13.42 -10.12 -17.92
C PRO A 62 -14.21 -11.13 -17.07
N TRP A 63 -15.52 -10.93 -16.92
CA TRP A 63 -16.37 -11.75 -16.05
C TRP A 63 -16.29 -13.27 -16.31
N GLU A 64 -16.14 -13.69 -17.57
CA GLU A 64 -16.15 -15.11 -17.93
C GLU A 64 -14.80 -15.83 -17.72
N SER A 65 -13.68 -15.11 -17.86
CA SER A 65 -12.33 -15.70 -17.91
C SER A 65 -11.38 -15.21 -16.82
N GLY A 66 -11.68 -14.06 -16.19
CA GLY A 66 -10.81 -13.45 -15.21
C GLY A 66 -10.97 -14.04 -13.81
N SER A 67 -10.03 -13.66 -12.95
CA SER A 67 -10.01 -14.08 -11.55
C SER A 67 -9.40 -13.03 -10.64
N LEU A 68 -9.89 -12.99 -9.40
CA LEU A 68 -9.24 -12.31 -8.28
C LEU A 68 -8.28 -13.27 -7.61
N ARG A 69 -7.08 -12.80 -7.29
CA ARG A 69 -6.03 -13.61 -6.66
C ARG A 69 -5.72 -13.08 -5.27
N PHE A 70 -5.71 -13.96 -4.28
CA PHE A 70 -5.44 -13.66 -2.90
C PHE A 70 -4.08 -14.18 -2.46
N LYS A 71 -3.33 -13.33 -1.77
CA LYS A 71 -2.16 -13.71 -0.97
C LYS A 71 -2.54 -13.62 0.51
N PHE A 72 -2.91 -14.76 1.07
CA PHE A 72 -3.21 -14.87 2.50
C PHE A 72 -1.95 -14.79 3.34
N ILE A 73 -1.95 -13.94 4.37
CA ILE A 73 -0.82 -13.70 5.27
C ILE A 73 -1.26 -14.12 6.67
N LEU A 74 -0.85 -15.32 7.09
CA LEU A 74 -1.16 -15.85 8.41
C LEU A 74 -0.46 -15.02 9.50
N GLY A 75 -1.22 -14.56 10.48
CA GLY A 75 -0.76 -13.62 11.51
C GLY A 75 -0.68 -12.17 11.05
N GLY A 76 -0.95 -11.89 9.77
CA GLY A 76 -0.88 -10.57 9.16
C GLY A 76 0.55 -10.03 9.03
N SER A 77 0.66 -8.75 8.66
CA SER A 77 1.94 -8.04 8.52
C SER A 77 1.77 -6.57 8.89
N PRO A 78 2.83 -5.88 9.34
CA PRO A 78 2.77 -4.43 9.52
C PRO A 78 2.51 -3.70 8.19
N PRO A 79 1.96 -2.47 8.22
CA PRO A 79 1.79 -1.64 7.03
C PRO A 79 3.12 -1.41 6.30
N SER A 80 3.06 -1.42 4.96
CA SER A 80 4.24 -1.19 4.14
C SER A 80 4.43 0.31 3.92
N PRO A 81 5.64 0.88 4.11
CA PRO A 81 5.88 2.30 3.82
C PRO A 81 5.73 2.64 2.32
N TRP A 82 5.64 1.63 1.45
CA TRP A 82 5.47 1.77 0.00
C TRP A 82 4.06 1.47 -0.48
N GLU A 83 3.08 1.34 0.41
CA GLU A 83 1.75 0.88 0.05
C GLU A 83 0.97 1.85 -0.86
N ASP A 84 1.24 3.16 -0.76
CA ASP A 84 0.67 4.16 -1.68
C ASP A 84 1.32 4.14 -3.06
N PHE A 85 2.56 3.67 -3.15
CA PHE A 85 3.27 3.48 -4.41
C PHE A 85 2.91 2.15 -5.07
N GLN A 86 2.66 1.11 -4.29
CA GLN A 86 2.38 -0.25 -4.74
C GLN A 86 1.16 -0.80 -3.98
N SER A 87 -0.04 -0.62 -4.55
CA SER A 87 -1.30 -0.97 -3.87
C SER A 87 -1.41 -2.44 -3.48
N ASN A 88 -0.75 -3.34 -4.22
CA ASN A 88 -0.67 -4.77 -3.90
C ASN A 88 0.07 -5.09 -2.59
N ARG A 89 0.73 -4.10 -1.97
CA ARG A 89 1.32 -4.22 -0.63
C ARG A 89 0.35 -3.91 0.50
N LYS A 90 -0.79 -3.26 0.22
CA LYS A 90 -1.83 -2.99 1.21
C LYS A 90 -2.47 -4.30 1.65
N ILE A 91 -2.75 -4.42 2.94
CA ILE A 91 -3.70 -5.42 3.46
C ILE A 91 -5.09 -4.88 3.17
N LEU A 92 -5.73 -5.41 2.12
CA LEU A 92 -7.02 -4.90 1.64
C LEU A 92 -8.20 -5.65 2.25
N ALA A 93 -7.97 -6.83 2.82
CA ALA A 93 -8.96 -7.52 3.64
C ALA A 93 -8.35 -8.15 4.89
N VAL A 94 -9.19 -8.31 5.93
CA VAL A 94 -8.84 -8.98 7.18
C VAL A 94 -9.86 -10.08 7.45
N ILE A 95 -9.36 -11.31 7.64
CA ILE A 95 -10.15 -12.47 8.03
C ILE A 95 -9.74 -12.88 9.44
N GLY A 96 -10.66 -12.74 10.39
CA GLY A 96 -10.53 -13.33 11.72
C GLY A 96 -10.92 -14.80 11.71
N ILE A 97 -10.22 -15.65 12.45
CA ILE A 97 -10.59 -17.05 12.67
C ILE A 97 -10.80 -17.25 14.17
N CYS A 98 -11.99 -17.72 14.53
CA CYS A 98 -12.40 -18.01 15.91
C CYS A 98 -12.89 -19.46 16.02
N HIS A 99 -12.64 -20.09 17.17
CA HIS A 99 -13.18 -21.40 17.51
C HIS A 99 -14.15 -21.24 18.69
N CYS A 100 -15.46 -21.29 18.39
CA CYS A 100 -16.51 -20.95 19.35
C CYS A 100 -16.48 -21.77 20.66
N PRO A 101 -16.11 -23.06 20.68
CA PRO A 101 -15.98 -23.81 21.93
C PRO A 101 -14.95 -23.24 22.91
N SER A 102 -13.93 -22.52 22.41
CA SER A 102 -12.96 -21.79 23.24
C SER A 102 -13.37 -20.35 23.54
N SER A 103 -14.42 -19.86 22.88
CA SER A 103 -14.83 -18.45 22.86
C SER A 103 -16.37 -18.35 22.87
N PRO A 104 -17.04 -18.65 24.00
CA PRO A 104 -18.50 -18.73 24.05
C PRO A 104 -19.19 -17.37 23.88
N ASP A 105 -18.55 -16.27 24.30
CA ASP A 105 -19.10 -14.92 24.17
C ASP A 105 -18.78 -14.31 22.79
N LEU A 106 -19.74 -14.37 21.86
CA LEU A 106 -19.58 -13.83 20.50
C LEU A 106 -19.42 -12.31 20.48
N ARG A 107 -19.98 -11.59 21.44
CA ARG A 107 -19.81 -10.13 21.54
C ARG A 107 -18.36 -9.79 21.88
N SER A 108 -17.74 -10.54 22.79
CA SER A 108 -16.31 -10.40 23.08
C SER A 108 -15.45 -10.73 21.85
N VAL A 109 -15.78 -11.79 21.10
CA VAL A 109 -15.10 -12.13 19.83
C VAL A 109 -15.20 -10.97 18.83
N ALA A 110 -16.38 -10.40 18.62
CA ALA A 110 -16.58 -9.27 17.71
C ALA A 110 -15.77 -8.03 18.12
N ASN A 111 -15.73 -7.73 19.41
CA ASN A 111 -14.95 -6.61 19.95
C ASN A 111 -13.44 -6.82 19.75
N GLN A 112 -12.94 -8.02 20.03
CA GLN A 112 -11.53 -8.37 19.83
C GLN A 112 -11.15 -8.31 18.35
N PHE A 113 -12.01 -8.83 17.46
CA PHE A 113 -11.81 -8.73 16.01
C PHE A 113 -11.75 -7.28 15.54
N THR A 114 -12.72 -6.47 15.96
CA THR A 114 -12.77 -5.03 15.64
C THR A 114 -11.51 -4.31 16.14
N ALA A 115 -11.01 -4.66 17.33
CA ALA A 115 -9.77 -4.10 17.86
C ALA A 115 -8.55 -4.51 17.02
N ALA A 116 -8.45 -5.78 16.61
CA ALA A 116 -7.39 -6.29 15.76
C ALA A 116 -7.38 -5.61 14.37
N CYS A 117 -8.54 -5.33 13.79
CA CYS A 117 -8.65 -4.64 12.51
C CYS A 117 -8.08 -3.20 12.52
N LYS A 118 -7.97 -2.54 13.68
CA LYS A 118 -7.48 -1.15 13.78
C LYS A 118 -6.03 -0.98 13.31
N SER A 119 -5.21 -2.04 13.35
CA SER A 119 -3.83 -1.98 12.83
C SER A 119 -3.74 -2.04 11.30
N TYR A 120 -4.86 -2.27 10.61
CA TYR A 120 -4.95 -2.43 9.16
C TYR A 120 -5.81 -1.31 8.55
N SER A 121 -5.31 -0.07 8.61
CA SER A 121 -6.05 1.13 8.14
C SER A 121 -6.47 1.10 6.67
N SER A 122 -5.77 0.30 5.85
CA SER A 122 -6.04 0.14 4.42
C SER A 122 -7.02 -1.00 4.11
N SER A 123 -7.52 -1.73 5.11
CA SER A 123 -8.48 -2.82 4.88
C SER A 123 -9.84 -2.26 4.46
N LEU A 124 -10.39 -2.80 3.37
CA LEU A 124 -11.70 -2.44 2.83
C LEU A 124 -12.78 -3.44 3.27
N VAL A 125 -12.41 -4.72 3.40
CA VAL A 125 -13.34 -5.80 3.77
C VAL A 125 -12.84 -6.53 5.01
N GLN A 126 -13.73 -6.74 5.97
CA GLN A 126 -13.43 -7.41 7.24
C GLN A 126 -14.51 -8.46 7.51
N ARG A 127 -14.09 -9.69 7.80
CA ARG A 127 -14.97 -10.80 8.19
C ARG A 127 -14.29 -11.64 9.27
N CYS A 128 -15.04 -12.19 10.20
CA CYS A 128 -14.54 -13.09 11.22
C CYS A 128 -15.31 -14.40 11.18
N PHE A 129 -14.62 -15.48 10.81
CA PHE A 129 -15.17 -16.81 10.67
C PHE A 129 -15.10 -17.54 12.01
N ALA A 130 -16.28 -17.79 12.59
CA ALA A 130 -16.45 -18.43 13.90
C ALA A 130 -16.92 -19.88 13.70
N PHE A 131 -16.00 -20.82 13.94
CA PHE A 131 -16.22 -22.24 13.72
C PHE A 131 -16.82 -22.95 14.94
N CYS A 132 -17.69 -23.92 14.66
CA CYS A 132 -18.34 -24.77 15.66
C CYS A 132 -19.16 -24.00 16.72
N PRO A 133 -20.03 -23.05 16.33
CA PRO A 133 -20.94 -22.39 17.29
C PRO A 133 -21.83 -23.43 17.99
N GLY A 134 -22.13 -23.19 19.26
CA GLY A 134 -23.16 -23.93 19.98
C GLY A 134 -24.57 -23.43 19.65
N ASP A 135 -25.60 -24.19 20.02
CA ASP A 135 -26.99 -23.88 19.70
C ASP A 135 -27.42 -22.49 20.20
N SER A 136 -27.02 -22.12 21.42
CA SER A 136 -27.31 -20.79 21.98
C SER A 136 -26.71 -19.65 21.16
N GLN A 137 -25.52 -19.85 20.58
CA GLN A 137 -24.82 -18.85 19.76
C GLN A 137 -25.46 -18.72 18.37
N LEU A 138 -26.12 -19.76 17.87
CA LEU A 138 -26.87 -19.72 16.61
C LEU A 138 -28.19 -18.96 16.75
N GLU A 139 -28.81 -19.02 17.93
CA GLU A 139 -30.05 -18.31 18.25
C GLU A 139 -29.84 -16.83 18.63
N GLU A 140 -28.60 -16.42 18.92
CA GLU A 140 -28.25 -15.05 19.29
C GLU A 140 -28.46 -14.05 18.12
N GLU A 141 -29.61 -13.38 18.11
CA GLU A 141 -29.90 -12.31 17.14
C GLU A 141 -29.00 -11.09 17.28
N SER A 142 -28.34 -10.92 18.43
CA SER A 142 -27.46 -9.77 18.71
C SER A 142 -26.24 -9.66 17.78
N ASN A 143 -25.92 -10.75 17.06
CA ASN A 143 -24.83 -10.79 16.09
C ASN A 143 -25.27 -10.36 14.67
N LYS A 144 -26.57 -10.13 14.42
CA LYS A 144 -27.10 -9.64 13.13
C LYS A 144 -26.56 -8.24 12.85
N GLY A 145 -25.62 -8.14 11.90
CA GLY A 145 -24.94 -6.90 11.52
C GLY A 145 -23.50 -6.76 12.03
N SER A 146 -23.01 -7.72 12.82
CA SER A 146 -21.57 -7.85 13.09
C SER A 146 -20.84 -8.48 11.89
N ASN A 147 -19.53 -8.24 11.75
CA ASN A 147 -18.71 -8.90 10.73
C ASN A 147 -18.47 -10.41 11.01
N LEU A 148 -19.24 -11.03 11.92
CA LEU A 148 -19.12 -12.44 12.26
C LEU A 148 -19.89 -13.31 11.27
N VAL A 149 -19.26 -14.39 10.84
CA VAL A 149 -19.86 -15.44 10.03
C VAL A 149 -19.72 -16.75 10.80
N LEU A 150 -20.85 -17.37 11.12
CA LEU A 150 -20.89 -18.61 11.89
C LEU A 150 -20.80 -19.81 10.95
N PHE A 151 -19.93 -20.76 11.27
CA PHE A 151 -19.76 -22.03 10.57
C PHE A 151 -20.18 -23.18 11.48
N PRO A 152 -21.44 -23.63 11.42
CA PRO A 152 -21.93 -24.77 12.21
C PRO A 152 -21.03 -26.01 12.08
N PRO A 153 -20.96 -26.87 13.11
CA PRO A 153 -20.27 -28.15 13.01
C PRO A 153 -20.80 -28.95 11.82
N ALA A 154 -19.90 -29.36 10.92
CA ALA A 154 -20.20 -30.16 9.76
C ALA A 154 -18.95 -30.96 9.38
N ASP A 155 -19.08 -31.92 8.45
CA ASP A 155 -17.91 -32.56 7.88
C ASP A 155 -17.04 -31.55 7.09
N ARG A 156 -15.80 -31.95 6.84
CA ARG A 156 -14.80 -31.08 6.21
C ARG A 156 -15.23 -30.61 4.82
N GLN A 157 -15.90 -31.44 4.02
CA GLN A 157 -16.27 -31.06 2.65
C GLN A 157 -17.33 -29.96 2.68
N THR A 158 -18.33 -30.08 3.55
CA THR A 158 -19.33 -29.03 3.75
C THR A 158 -18.72 -27.74 4.29
N GLN A 159 -17.78 -27.82 5.24
CA GLN A 159 -17.08 -26.63 5.75
C GLN A 159 -16.26 -25.94 4.65
N GLU A 160 -15.52 -26.70 3.83
CA GLU A 160 -14.76 -26.16 2.71
C GLU A 160 -15.67 -25.51 1.66
N PHE A 161 -16.84 -26.10 1.37
CA PHE A 161 -17.82 -25.52 0.46
C PHE A 161 -18.38 -24.18 0.98
N HIS A 162 -18.80 -24.12 2.25
CA HIS A 162 -19.26 -22.86 2.85
C HIS A 162 -18.15 -21.81 2.87
N LEU A 163 -16.91 -22.23 3.14
CA LEU A 163 -15.76 -21.32 3.16
C LEU A 163 -15.49 -20.74 1.76
N GLN A 164 -15.62 -21.57 0.71
CA GLN A 164 -15.55 -21.10 -0.67
C GLN A 164 -16.58 -20.00 -0.94
N THR A 165 -17.84 -20.20 -0.55
CA THR A 165 -18.91 -19.20 -0.71
C THR A 165 -18.58 -17.90 0.02
N MET A 166 -17.99 -17.98 1.21
CA MET A 166 -17.62 -16.79 1.98
C MET A 166 -16.39 -16.07 1.41
N VAL A 167 -15.44 -16.78 0.83
CA VAL A 167 -14.34 -16.15 0.09
C VAL A 167 -14.84 -15.50 -1.20
N GLN A 168 -15.84 -16.08 -1.87
CA GLN A 168 -16.53 -15.46 -3.02
C GLN A 168 -17.26 -14.16 -2.63
N ASP A 169 -17.96 -14.13 -1.49
CA ASP A 169 -18.57 -12.91 -0.95
C ASP A 169 -17.53 -11.81 -0.66
N ILE A 170 -16.41 -12.18 -0.04
CA ILE A 170 -15.30 -11.25 0.22
C ILE A 170 -14.73 -10.71 -1.09
N ALA A 171 -14.57 -11.56 -2.10
CA ALA A 171 -14.07 -11.19 -3.41
C ALA A 171 -15.02 -10.19 -4.12
N ALA A 172 -16.33 -10.44 -4.11
CA ALA A 172 -17.33 -9.51 -4.64
C ALA A 172 -17.34 -8.17 -3.87
N SER A 173 -17.29 -8.23 -2.54
CA SER A 173 -17.23 -7.05 -1.67
C SER A 173 -15.99 -6.18 -1.96
N LEU A 174 -14.84 -6.83 -2.15
CA LEU A 174 -13.59 -6.13 -2.50
C LEU A 174 -13.71 -5.47 -3.87
N LEU A 175 -14.28 -6.15 -4.86
CA LEU A 175 -14.47 -5.61 -6.20
C LEU A 175 -15.31 -4.32 -6.15
N MET A 176 -16.44 -4.34 -5.43
CA MET A 176 -17.29 -3.15 -5.25
C MET A 176 -16.58 -2.01 -4.49
N GLU A 177 -15.78 -2.31 -3.46
CA GLU A 177 -15.00 -1.29 -2.76
C GLU A 177 -13.85 -0.73 -3.64
N PHE A 178 -13.28 -1.54 -4.54
CA PHE A 178 -12.31 -1.04 -5.53
C PHE A 178 -12.96 -0.06 -6.50
N GLU A 179 -14.16 -0.35 -7.01
CA GLU A 179 -14.89 0.57 -7.90
C GLU A 179 -15.15 1.92 -7.23
N LYS A 180 -15.67 1.88 -5.99
CA LYS A 180 -15.90 3.06 -5.17
C LYS A 180 -14.61 3.84 -4.93
N TRP A 181 -13.50 3.16 -4.66
CA TRP A 181 -12.21 3.79 -4.47
C TRP A 181 -11.72 4.47 -5.76
N VAL A 182 -11.86 3.82 -6.92
CA VAL A 182 -11.46 4.36 -8.23
C VAL A 182 -12.24 5.63 -8.55
N LEU A 183 -13.57 5.61 -8.40
CA LEU A 183 -14.42 6.78 -8.65
C LEU A 183 -14.09 7.95 -7.71
N GLN A 184 -13.73 7.67 -6.46
CA GLN A 184 -13.25 8.70 -5.54
C GLN A 184 -11.87 9.24 -5.94
N ALA A 185 -10.95 8.39 -6.41
CA ALA A 185 -9.63 8.82 -6.85
C ALA A 185 -9.70 9.73 -8.09
N GLU A 186 -10.61 9.44 -9.02
CA GLU A 186 -10.85 10.26 -10.23
C GLU A 186 -11.37 11.66 -9.90
N SER A 187 -12.11 11.82 -8.81
CA SER A 187 -12.57 13.14 -8.33
C SER A 187 -11.44 14.08 -7.90
N GLY A 188 -10.20 13.58 -7.79
CA GLY A 188 -9.02 14.41 -7.56
C GLY A 188 -8.84 14.86 -6.11
N GLY A 189 -9.34 14.09 -5.13
CA GLY A 189 -9.18 14.30 -3.68
C GLY A 189 -8.00 13.54 -3.04
N THR A 190 -7.53 12.45 -3.65
CA THR A 190 -6.53 11.56 -3.05
C THR A 190 -5.10 12.09 -3.20
N VAL A 191 -4.28 11.98 -2.15
CA VAL A 191 -2.87 12.39 -2.15
C VAL A 191 -2.00 11.16 -1.97
N PHE A 192 -1.15 10.89 -2.96
CA PHE A 192 -0.25 9.74 -2.95
C PHE A 192 1.17 10.19 -2.64
N LYS A 193 1.73 9.66 -1.55
CA LYS A 193 3.07 9.98 -1.09
C LYS A 193 3.96 8.75 -1.14
N THR A 194 5.25 9.00 -1.26
CA THR A 194 6.29 7.99 -1.09
C THR A 194 7.29 8.49 -0.06
N PRO A 195 8.06 7.60 0.58
CA PRO A 195 9.19 8.00 1.43
C PRO A 195 10.24 8.87 0.73
N LEU A 196 10.19 9.01 -0.61
CA LEU A 196 11.10 9.82 -1.41
C LEU A 196 10.59 11.25 -1.65
N ASP A 197 9.33 11.57 -1.30
CA ASP A 197 8.77 12.90 -1.57
C ASP A 197 9.33 13.97 -0.61
N SER A 198 9.93 15.03 -1.16
CA SER A 198 10.42 16.18 -0.41
C SER A 198 9.28 17.10 0.07
N GLN A 199 9.39 17.63 1.29
CA GLN A 199 8.44 18.59 1.90
C GLN A 199 8.82 20.04 1.56
N ALA A 200 8.94 20.38 0.28
CA ALA A 200 9.24 21.76 -0.15
C ALA A 200 7.94 22.53 -0.46
N SER A 201 7.88 23.81 -0.08
CA SER A 201 6.82 24.75 -0.47
C SER A 201 6.93 25.11 -1.95
N LEU A 202 5.81 25.16 -2.66
CA LEU A 202 5.78 25.32 -4.12
C LEU A 202 5.35 26.74 -4.53
N SER A 203 6.05 27.30 -5.52
CA SER A 203 5.65 28.46 -6.31
C SER A 203 4.51 28.16 -7.30
N SER A 204 3.90 29.18 -7.91
CA SER A 204 2.71 29.04 -8.76
C SER A 204 2.90 28.17 -10.02
N GLU A 205 4.06 28.21 -10.67
CA GLU A 205 4.37 27.29 -11.80
C GLU A 205 4.56 25.85 -11.31
N GLU A 206 5.13 25.69 -10.11
CA GLU A 206 5.27 24.39 -9.47
C GLU A 206 3.91 23.82 -9.04
N VAL A 207 2.90 24.65 -8.76
CA VAL A 207 1.54 24.20 -8.46
C VAL A 207 0.90 23.50 -9.67
N ILE A 208 1.01 24.04 -10.89
CA ILE A 208 0.45 23.41 -12.09
C ILE A 208 1.15 22.07 -12.36
N LYS A 209 2.48 22.05 -12.25
CA LYS A 209 3.28 20.82 -12.40
C LYS A 209 2.94 19.80 -11.30
N ALA A 210 2.70 20.23 -10.08
CA ALA A 210 2.30 19.37 -8.96
C ALA A 210 0.90 18.78 -9.15
N LYS A 211 -0.06 19.56 -9.68
CA LYS A 211 -1.39 19.04 -10.02
C LYS A 211 -1.31 17.94 -11.09
N LYS A 212 -0.54 18.16 -12.16
CA LYS A 212 -0.30 17.13 -13.20
C LYS A 212 0.40 15.90 -12.63
N ARG A 213 1.39 16.09 -11.75
CA ARG A 213 2.11 14.99 -11.10
C ARG A 213 1.16 14.14 -10.28
N ARG A 214 0.33 14.79 -9.45
CA ARG A 214 -0.69 14.13 -8.63
C ARG A 214 -1.69 13.34 -9.48
N LEU A 215 -2.14 13.89 -10.60
CA LEU A 215 -3.02 13.17 -11.53
C LEU A 215 -2.32 11.93 -12.12
N GLY A 216 -1.04 12.05 -12.51
CA GLY A 216 -0.27 10.91 -13.02
C GLY A 216 -0.12 9.80 -11.98
N ARG A 217 0.14 10.16 -10.71
CA ARG A 217 0.17 9.21 -9.58
C ARG A 217 -1.19 8.55 -9.35
N ALA A 218 -2.26 9.34 -9.37
CA ALA A 218 -3.62 8.83 -9.23
C ALA A 218 -3.97 7.82 -10.33
N GLN A 219 -3.68 8.14 -11.59
CA GLN A 219 -3.89 7.24 -12.73
C GLN A 219 -3.09 5.95 -12.59
N LYS A 220 -1.84 6.02 -12.14
CA LYS A 220 -1.04 4.82 -11.83
C LYS A 220 -1.75 3.97 -10.78
N THR A 221 -2.15 4.56 -9.66
CA THR A 221 -2.78 3.82 -8.56
C THR A 221 -4.15 3.26 -8.97
N ILE A 222 -4.95 3.98 -9.76
CA ILE A 222 -6.19 3.43 -10.35
C ILE A 222 -5.86 2.20 -11.20
N GLY A 223 -4.81 2.25 -12.03
CA GLY A 223 -4.31 1.09 -12.76
C GLY A 223 -3.96 -0.10 -11.85
N ASP A 224 -3.34 0.14 -10.70
CA ASP A 224 -3.08 -0.92 -9.71
C ASP A 224 -4.38 -1.56 -9.20
N TYR A 225 -5.41 -0.75 -8.90
CA TYR A 225 -6.70 -1.26 -8.43
C TYR A 225 -7.45 -2.04 -9.52
N CYS A 226 -7.41 -1.60 -10.78
CA CYS A 226 -7.95 -2.37 -11.90
C CYS A 226 -7.23 -3.73 -12.05
N LEU A 227 -5.91 -3.74 -11.84
CA LEU A 227 -5.11 -4.97 -11.91
C LEU A 227 -5.44 -5.92 -10.74
N LEU A 228 -5.62 -5.40 -9.53
CA LEU A 228 -6.09 -6.16 -8.37
C LEU A 228 -7.52 -6.68 -8.55
N ALA A 229 -8.37 -5.91 -9.25
CA ALA A 229 -9.72 -6.31 -9.66
C ALA A 229 -9.73 -7.38 -10.78
N GLY A 230 -8.57 -7.77 -11.32
CA GLY A 230 -8.49 -8.74 -12.40
C GLY A 230 -8.95 -8.19 -13.75
N SER A 231 -8.91 -6.86 -13.96
CA SER A 231 -9.18 -6.20 -15.24
C SER A 231 -7.88 -5.64 -15.85
N PRO A 232 -7.08 -6.46 -16.56
CA PRO A 232 -5.79 -6.03 -17.11
C PRO A 232 -5.93 -5.01 -18.23
N VAL A 233 -7.01 -5.05 -19.03
CA VAL A 233 -7.27 -4.11 -20.12
C VAL A 233 -7.52 -2.70 -19.56
N ASP A 234 -8.40 -2.57 -18.56
CA ASP A 234 -8.67 -1.29 -17.89
C ASP A 234 -7.40 -0.78 -17.18
N ALA A 235 -6.67 -1.68 -16.51
CA ALA A 235 -5.41 -1.33 -15.85
C ALA A 235 -4.40 -0.72 -16.84
N ASN A 236 -4.23 -1.33 -18.01
CA ASN A 236 -3.28 -0.86 -19.02
C ASN A 236 -3.66 0.51 -19.62
N ALA A 237 -4.96 0.81 -19.75
CA ALA A 237 -5.43 2.13 -20.17
C ALA A 237 -5.05 3.23 -19.16
N HIS A 238 -5.24 2.97 -17.86
CA HIS A 238 -4.84 3.89 -16.80
C HIS A 238 -3.31 4.02 -16.67
N TYR A 239 -2.56 2.93 -16.80
CA TYR A 239 -1.10 3.00 -16.83
C TYR A 239 -0.58 3.80 -18.03
N SER A 240 -1.19 3.67 -19.21
CA SER A 240 -0.81 4.47 -20.38
C SER A 240 -0.98 5.97 -20.12
N THR A 241 -2.12 6.37 -19.55
CA THR A 241 -2.37 7.75 -19.12
C THR A 241 -1.35 8.21 -18.06
N ALA A 242 -1.05 7.35 -17.09
CA ALA A 242 -0.07 7.64 -16.05
C ALA A 242 1.34 7.85 -16.62
N LEU A 243 1.77 7.04 -17.58
CA LEU A 243 3.06 7.15 -18.25
C LEU A 243 3.21 8.50 -18.96
N GLU A 244 2.17 8.96 -19.66
CA GLU A 244 2.19 10.28 -20.30
C GLU A 244 2.35 11.41 -19.26
N LEU A 245 1.52 11.40 -18.22
CA LEU A 245 1.50 12.45 -17.19
C LEU A 245 2.79 12.49 -16.36
N THR A 246 3.31 11.33 -15.96
CA THR A 246 4.55 11.23 -15.17
C THR A 246 5.78 11.58 -16.00
N ARG A 247 5.80 11.24 -17.30
CA ARG A 247 6.85 11.69 -18.23
C ARG A 247 6.90 13.20 -18.35
N LEU A 248 5.75 13.86 -18.53
CA LEU A 248 5.65 15.32 -18.65
C LEU A 248 6.09 16.06 -17.38
N THR A 249 6.00 15.42 -16.22
CA THR A 249 6.38 16.00 -14.92
C THR A 249 7.76 15.56 -14.44
N ALA A 250 8.46 14.74 -15.22
CA ALA A 250 9.73 14.10 -14.88
C ALA A 250 9.68 13.31 -13.55
N ASP A 251 8.53 12.72 -13.24
CA ASP A 251 8.35 11.85 -12.08
C ASP A 251 8.76 10.41 -12.42
N PHE A 252 10.08 10.20 -12.62
CA PHE A 252 10.60 8.93 -13.14
C PHE A 252 10.36 7.73 -12.22
N PHE A 253 10.20 7.95 -10.92
CA PHE A 253 9.87 6.87 -9.98
C PHE A 253 8.47 6.31 -10.26
N TRP A 254 7.48 7.19 -10.37
CA TRP A 254 6.11 6.82 -10.68
C TRP A 254 5.94 6.38 -12.14
N TYR A 255 6.73 6.95 -13.06
CA TYR A 255 6.80 6.46 -14.44
C TYR A 255 7.27 5.00 -14.51
N ALA A 256 8.36 4.65 -13.79
CA ALA A 256 8.84 3.28 -13.72
C ALA A 256 7.80 2.33 -13.11
N GLY A 257 7.13 2.76 -12.03
CA GLY A 257 6.04 1.98 -11.41
C GLY A 257 4.83 1.77 -12.31
N ALA A 258 4.43 2.77 -13.10
CA ALA A 258 3.36 2.61 -14.10
C ALA A 258 3.77 1.65 -15.24
N MET A 259 5.03 1.70 -15.67
CA MET A 259 5.56 0.78 -16.67
C MET A 259 5.61 -0.65 -16.14
N GLU A 260 6.05 -0.85 -14.90
CA GLU A 260 6.02 -2.15 -14.21
C GLU A 260 4.59 -2.72 -14.15
N GLY A 261 3.62 -1.89 -13.77
CA GLY A 261 2.20 -2.26 -13.75
C GLY A 261 1.66 -2.64 -15.14
N SER A 262 2.03 -1.90 -16.19
CA SER A 262 1.65 -2.20 -17.58
C SER A 262 2.24 -3.54 -18.06
N VAL A 263 3.48 -3.87 -17.72
CA VAL A 263 4.07 -5.19 -18.02
C VAL A 263 3.33 -6.30 -17.27
N CYS A 264 2.96 -6.07 -16.00
CA CYS A 264 2.15 -7.03 -15.26
C CYS A 264 0.78 -7.23 -15.91
N ALA A 265 0.07 -6.15 -16.28
CA ALA A 265 -1.22 -6.22 -16.95
C ALA A 265 -1.14 -7.03 -18.26
N LEU A 266 -0.11 -6.79 -19.09
CA LEU A 266 0.14 -7.54 -20.31
C LEU A 266 0.29 -9.05 -20.06
N LEU A 267 1.05 -9.42 -19.02
CA LEU A 267 1.23 -10.81 -18.63
C LEU A 267 -0.05 -11.44 -18.10
N ILE A 268 -0.80 -10.72 -17.26
CA ILE A 268 -2.05 -11.21 -16.68
C ILE A 268 -3.08 -11.51 -17.78
N ASP A 269 -3.16 -10.64 -18.80
CA ASP A 269 -4.07 -10.78 -19.95
C ASP A 269 -3.80 -12.06 -20.78
N HIS A 270 -2.55 -12.54 -20.79
CA HIS A 270 -2.10 -13.71 -21.56
C HIS A 270 -1.76 -14.91 -20.67
N MET A 271 -2.19 -14.90 -19.39
CA MET A 271 -1.82 -15.94 -18.43
C MET A 271 -2.19 -17.34 -18.90
N GLY A 272 -1.24 -18.27 -18.75
CA GLY A 272 -1.40 -19.67 -19.16
C GLY A 272 -0.95 -19.96 -20.60
N GLN A 273 -0.64 -18.93 -21.39
CA GLN A 273 -0.06 -19.10 -22.72
C GLN A 273 1.46 -19.00 -22.65
N LYS A 274 2.17 -20.06 -23.06
CA LYS A 274 3.62 -20.01 -23.24
C LYS A 274 3.92 -19.45 -24.62
N ASP A 275 4.07 -18.13 -24.69
CA ASP A 275 4.49 -17.43 -25.90
C ASP A 275 5.91 -16.87 -25.73
N PRO A 276 6.93 -17.43 -26.40
CA PRO A 276 8.29 -16.92 -26.36
C PRO A 276 8.42 -15.45 -26.80
N VAL A 277 7.55 -14.99 -27.70
CA VAL A 277 7.56 -13.59 -28.18
C VAL A 277 7.11 -12.65 -27.07
N LEU A 278 6.06 -13.05 -26.34
CA LEU A 278 5.59 -12.32 -25.15
C LEU A 278 6.68 -12.28 -24.06
N GLU A 279 7.38 -13.39 -23.83
CA GLU A 279 8.46 -13.42 -22.85
C GLU A 279 9.59 -12.43 -23.18
N ASP A 280 9.98 -12.34 -24.46
CA ASP A 280 11.03 -11.42 -24.89
C ASP A 280 10.57 -9.96 -24.84
N GLU A 281 9.32 -9.67 -25.19
CA GLU A 281 8.71 -8.34 -25.02
C GLU A 281 8.68 -7.92 -23.54
N VAL A 282 8.30 -8.84 -22.64
CA VAL A 282 8.30 -8.62 -21.20
C VAL A 282 9.72 -8.32 -20.69
N LYS A 283 10.73 -9.12 -21.08
CA LYS A 283 12.13 -8.87 -20.72
C LYS A 283 12.60 -7.49 -21.21
N TYR A 284 12.28 -7.14 -22.46
CA TYR A 284 12.64 -5.85 -23.05
C TYR A 284 12.02 -4.68 -22.27
N ARG A 285 10.72 -4.73 -21.99
CA ARG A 285 10.04 -3.69 -21.20
C ARG A 285 10.57 -3.61 -19.77
N TYR A 286 10.86 -4.74 -19.13
CA TYR A 286 11.37 -4.74 -17.76
C TYR A 286 12.80 -4.18 -17.65
N ASN A 287 13.64 -4.35 -18.67
CA ASN A 287 14.92 -3.65 -18.75
C ASN A 287 14.73 -2.12 -18.77
N SER A 288 13.71 -1.64 -19.49
CA SER A 288 13.34 -0.23 -19.49
C SER A 288 12.83 0.23 -18.12
N VAL A 289 12.05 -0.58 -17.41
CA VAL A 289 11.61 -0.31 -16.02
C VAL A 289 12.83 -0.10 -15.10
N ILE A 290 13.79 -1.01 -15.13
CA ILE A 290 15.01 -0.95 -14.31
C ILE A 290 15.80 0.34 -14.63
N LEU A 291 15.92 0.70 -15.90
CA LEU A 291 16.61 1.93 -16.31
C LEU A 291 15.95 3.18 -15.74
N HIS A 292 14.61 3.26 -15.74
CA HIS A 292 13.88 4.41 -15.21
C HIS A 292 13.94 4.50 -13.69
N TYR A 293 13.90 3.38 -12.97
CA TYR A 293 14.16 3.37 -11.53
C TYR A 293 15.57 3.88 -11.20
N ARG A 294 16.59 3.48 -11.97
CA ARG A 294 17.96 4.01 -11.81
C ARG A 294 18.02 5.52 -12.09
N LYS A 295 17.34 5.99 -13.14
CA LYS A 295 17.27 7.41 -13.49
C LYS A 295 16.64 8.25 -12.38
N SER A 296 15.55 7.76 -11.79
CA SER A 296 14.90 8.38 -10.63
C SER A 296 15.89 8.56 -9.47
N PHE A 297 16.65 7.51 -9.14
CA PHE A 297 17.62 7.56 -8.05
C PHE A 297 18.74 8.58 -8.29
N ILE A 298 19.21 8.71 -9.54
CA ILE A 298 20.22 9.71 -9.90
C ILE A 298 19.67 11.14 -9.73
N GLN A 299 18.44 11.37 -10.20
CA GLN A 299 17.79 12.69 -10.07
C GLN A 299 17.54 13.08 -8.60
N ASP A 300 17.05 12.15 -7.78
CA ASP A 300 16.84 12.39 -6.33
C ASP A 300 18.16 12.72 -5.63
N ASN A 301 19.23 11.98 -5.91
CA ASN A 301 20.55 12.28 -5.35
C ASN A 301 21.11 13.63 -5.79
N ALA A 302 20.92 14.02 -7.04
CA ALA A 302 21.32 15.34 -7.52
C ALA A 302 20.54 16.45 -6.79
N GLN A 303 19.23 16.29 -6.65
CA GLN A 303 18.38 17.25 -5.95
C GLN A 303 18.74 17.36 -4.47
N ARG A 304 19.00 16.24 -3.78
CA ARG A 304 19.47 16.23 -2.38
C ARG A 304 20.81 16.93 -2.21
N ARG A 305 21.73 16.81 -3.18
CA ARG A 305 23.03 17.51 -3.15
C ARG A 305 22.84 19.01 -3.28
N GLU A 306 21.95 19.47 -4.16
CA GLU A 306 21.67 20.91 -4.30
C GLU A 306 20.99 21.47 -3.06
N LEU A 307 20.01 20.77 -2.49
CA LEU A 307 19.37 21.17 -1.23
C LEU A 307 20.39 21.23 -0.08
N ALA A 308 21.31 20.27 -0.01
CA ALA A 308 22.38 20.28 0.99
C ALA A 308 23.30 21.49 0.83
N LYS A 309 23.53 21.95 -0.40
CA LYS A 309 24.31 23.17 -0.68
C LYS A 309 23.56 24.43 -0.25
N GLU A 310 22.27 24.55 -0.58
CA GLU A 310 21.43 25.67 -0.12
C GLU A 310 21.36 25.74 1.41
N VAL A 311 21.17 24.60 2.09
CA VAL A 311 21.18 24.56 3.56
C VAL A 311 22.55 24.96 4.11
N VAL A 312 23.65 24.53 3.49
CA VAL A 312 25.00 24.95 3.87
C VAL A 312 25.17 26.46 3.72
N GLU A 313 24.66 27.06 2.65
CA GLU A 313 24.70 28.51 2.41
C GLU A 313 23.89 29.27 3.46
N LEU A 314 22.66 28.82 3.75
CA LEU A 314 21.81 29.40 4.81
C LEU A 314 22.46 29.31 6.20
N LEU A 315 23.03 28.15 6.53
CA LEU A 315 23.75 27.95 7.80
C LEU A 315 25.00 28.84 7.89
N THR A 316 25.69 29.07 6.76
CA THR A 316 26.86 29.96 6.71
C THR A 316 26.42 31.42 6.89
N ALA A 317 25.37 31.85 6.19
CA ALA A 317 24.81 33.19 6.35
C ALA A 317 24.28 33.45 7.77
N ALA A 318 23.65 32.45 8.40
CA ALA A 318 23.22 32.53 9.80
C ALA A 318 24.41 32.62 10.77
N ALA A 319 25.50 31.91 10.49
CA ALA A 319 26.73 31.98 11.29
C ALA A 319 27.42 33.34 11.17
N ASP A 320 27.42 33.93 9.97
CA ASP A 320 27.93 35.29 9.73
C ASP A 320 27.03 36.33 10.39
N GLY A 321 25.71 36.18 10.28
CA GLY A 321 24.73 37.04 10.97
C GLY A 321 24.85 36.97 12.49
N ALA A 322 25.15 35.80 13.06
CA ALA A 322 25.37 35.64 14.50
C ALA A 322 26.56 36.47 15.03
N THR A 323 27.46 36.96 14.15
CA THR A 323 28.55 37.84 14.57
C THR A 323 28.06 39.20 15.07
N SER A 324 26.90 39.67 14.60
CA SER A 324 26.31 40.96 14.97
C SER A 324 25.42 40.93 16.22
N LEU A 325 25.21 39.73 16.80
CA LEU A 325 24.50 39.58 18.07
C LEU A 325 25.33 40.19 19.22
N ILE A 326 24.66 41.00 20.04
CA ILE A 326 25.28 41.71 21.16
C ILE A 326 25.42 40.78 22.38
N ASP A 327 24.41 39.95 22.63
CA ASP A 327 24.41 39.01 23.75
C ASP A 327 25.25 37.76 23.46
N ALA A 328 26.19 37.46 24.36
CA ALA A 328 27.10 36.34 24.21
C ALA A 328 26.40 34.98 24.33
N SER A 329 25.31 34.88 25.10
CA SER A 329 24.53 33.66 25.25
C SER A 329 23.73 33.37 23.99
N ASP A 330 23.10 34.38 23.40
CA ASP A 330 22.37 34.25 22.13
C ASP A 330 23.30 33.78 21.00
N LYS A 331 24.50 34.37 20.94
CA LYS A 331 25.54 34.00 19.97
C LYS A 331 25.98 32.55 20.14
N LEU A 332 26.16 32.08 21.38
CA LEU A 332 26.51 30.69 21.68
C LEU A 332 25.41 29.72 21.24
N VAL A 333 24.14 30.00 21.58
CA VAL A 333 23.00 29.14 21.23
C VAL A 333 22.91 28.95 19.72
N VAL A 334 23.04 30.05 18.96
CA VAL A 334 23.00 30.01 17.49
C VAL A 334 24.15 29.17 16.93
N TYR A 335 25.39 29.36 17.39
CA TYR A 335 26.52 28.57 16.90
C TYR A 335 26.43 27.08 17.25
N VAL A 336 25.91 26.73 18.42
CA VAL A 336 25.70 25.33 18.82
C VAL A 336 24.66 24.66 17.91
N GLU A 337 23.56 25.34 17.61
CA GLU A 337 22.51 24.78 16.77
C GLU A 337 22.94 24.68 15.31
N ILE A 338 23.63 25.69 14.77
CA ILE A 338 24.24 25.62 13.44
C ILE A 338 25.26 24.47 13.37
N ALA A 339 26.09 24.28 14.41
CA ALA A 339 27.04 23.17 14.45
C ALA A 339 26.35 21.81 14.50
N ARG A 340 25.23 21.68 15.23
CA ARG A 340 24.40 20.47 15.25
C ARG A 340 23.86 20.16 13.86
N LEU A 341 23.33 21.16 13.15
CA LEU A 341 22.80 21.02 11.79
C LEU A 341 23.90 20.62 10.77
N PHE A 342 25.08 21.26 10.82
CA PHE A 342 26.22 20.82 10.01
C PHE A 342 26.66 19.39 10.33
N GLY A 343 26.59 18.98 11.59
CA GLY A 343 26.88 17.61 12.02
C GLY A 343 25.90 16.59 11.45
N ALA A 344 24.60 16.90 11.46
CA ALA A 344 23.55 16.06 10.88
C ALA A 344 23.70 15.92 9.35
N LEU A 345 24.25 16.94 8.68
CA LEU A 345 24.56 16.93 7.25
C LEU A 345 25.91 16.26 6.90
N GLY A 346 26.67 15.79 7.90
CA GLY A 346 27.98 15.14 7.69
C GLY A 346 29.17 16.10 7.54
N TYR A 347 28.98 17.41 7.70
CA TYR A 347 30.05 18.41 7.65
C TYR A 347 30.78 18.53 9.00
N HIS A 348 31.34 17.42 9.49
CA HIS A 348 31.91 17.33 10.84
C HIS A 348 33.03 18.36 11.13
N ARG A 349 33.83 18.73 10.13
CA ARG A 349 34.86 19.77 10.27
C ARG A 349 34.27 21.15 10.53
N LYS A 350 33.22 21.55 9.79
CA LYS A 350 32.51 22.82 10.00
C LYS A 350 31.79 22.82 11.35
N ALA A 351 31.15 21.71 11.71
CA ALA A 351 30.51 21.54 13.01
C ALA A 351 31.50 21.68 14.19
N ALA A 352 32.68 21.07 14.09
CA ALA A 352 33.71 21.18 15.11
C ALA A 352 34.27 22.60 15.24
N PHE A 353 34.48 23.30 14.11
CA PHE A 353 34.94 24.69 14.10
C PHE A 353 33.96 25.64 14.82
N LEU A 354 32.66 25.51 14.55
CA LEU A 354 31.63 26.36 15.18
C LEU A 354 31.45 26.06 16.67
N LYS A 355 31.59 24.80 17.09
CA LYS A 355 31.65 24.43 18.52
C LYS A 355 32.86 25.05 19.22
N ALA A 356 34.02 25.07 18.56
CA ALA A 356 35.22 25.71 19.08
C ALA A 356 35.07 27.25 19.14
N GLY A 357 34.50 27.87 18.10
CA GLY A 357 34.25 29.31 18.03
C GLY A 357 33.28 29.81 19.11
N GLY A 358 32.20 29.08 19.40
CA GLY A 358 31.30 29.39 20.51
C GLY A 358 31.97 29.31 21.89
N SER A 359 32.95 28.41 22.04
CA SER A 359 33.71 28.25 23.29
C SER A 359 34.69 29.41 23.52
N VAL A 360 35.18 30.07 22.47
CA VAL A 360 36.07 31.24 22.56
C VAL A 360 35.29 32.49 22.99
N VAL A 361 34.03 32.65 22.57
CA VAL A 361 33.16 33.77 22.97
C VAL A 361 32.92 33.80 24.48
N LEU A 362 32.81 32.64 25.12
CA LEU A 362 32.69 32.51 26.59
C LEU A 362 33.99 32.84 27.36
N ALA A 363 35.15 32.79 26.70
CA ALA A 363 36.45 33.04 27.35
C ALA A 363 36.86 34.52 27.32
N THR A 364 36.16 35.34 26.52
CA THR A 364 36.48 36.77 26.30
C THR A 364 35.37 37.74 26.73
N GLY A 365 34.28 37.22 27.33
CA GLY A 365 33.13 37.99 27.81
C GLY A 365 33.22 38.35 29.28
#